data_AF-A0A9W4ZAV0-F1
#
_entry.id   AF-A0A9W4ZAV0-F1
#
_cell.length_a   1.000
_cell.length_b   1.000
_cell.length_c   1.000
_cell.angle_alpha   90.00
_cell.angle_beta   90.00
_cell.angle_gamma   90.00
#
_symmetry.space_group_name_H-M   'P 1'
#
loop_
_entity.id
_entity.type
_entity.pdbx_description
1 polymer ?
#
loop_
_entity_poly.entity_id
_entity_poly.type
_entity_poly.pdbx_seq_one_letter_code
_entity_poly.pdbx_strand_id
1 'polypeptide(L)'
;MKGACIDVDHSALLQPDEEYFLFPAKPHHYYVSRCDNKQAHLGCYPANRFRITEKESWAPEPKVTVPKLARTFYKAQLIWRTRGYQDKPLKEYIIHPKGMHCLFWHDRERKKLGGCFPLHWFTNFEMLAEQPKKQVEKPVTFVERPGGQLAFF
;
A
#
# COMPACT_ATOMS: atom_id res chain seq x y z
N MET A 1 -4.53 2.20 -14.85
CA MET A 1 -4.47 3.42 -15.70
C MET A 1 -5.89 3.72 -16.13
N LYS A 2 -6.26 4.96 -16.43
CA LYS A 2 -7.56 5.25 -17.03
C LYS A 2 -7.41 5.81 -18.44
N GLY A 3 -8.38 5.51 -19.29
CA GLY A 3 -8.44 6.10 -20.62
C GLY A 3 -9.87 6.16 -21.15
N ALA A 4 -10.11 7.19 -21.96
CA ALA A 4 -11.35 7.36 -22.71
C ALA A 4 -11.32 6.50 -23.98
N CYS A 5 -12.44 5.88 -24.32
CA CYS A 5 -12.62 5.16 -25.57
C CYS A 5 -12.79 6.14 -26.74
N ILE A 6 -11.90 6.12 -27.73
CA ILE A 6 -11.98 6.97 -28.93
C ILE A 6 -12.69 6.26 -30.09
N ASP A 7 -12.56 4.93 -30.13
CA ASP A 7 -13.03 4.10 -31.24
C ASP A 7 -13.91 2.96 -30.70
N VAL A 8 -15.20 3.04 -31.04
CA VAL A 8 -16.27 2.14 -30.58
C VAL A 8 -16.51 1.00 -31.58
N ASP A 9 -15.76 0.95 -32.69
CA ASP A 9 -16.10 0.05 -33.79
C ASP A 9 -16.15 -1.42 -33.31
N HIS A 10 -17.39 -1.94 -33.37
CA HIS A 10 -17.84 -3.29 -33.05
C HIS A 10 -17.94 -3.72 -31.58
N SER A 11 -17.86 -2.82 -30.61
CA SER A 11 -18.06 -3.17 -29.19
C SER A 11 -19.39 -2.65 -28.63
N ALA A 12 -20.36 -3.54 -28.40
CA ALA A 12 -21.61 -3.21 -27.72
C ALA A 12 -21.42 -2.84 -26.23
N LEU A 13 -20.23 -3.13 -25.67
CA LEU A 13 -19.91 -2.96 -24.25
C LEU A 13 -19.15 -1.65 -23.94
N LEU A 14 -18.56 -1.00 -24.95
CA LEU A 14 -17.84 0.26 -24.76
C LEU A 14 -18.70 1.41 -25.26
N GLN A 15 -18.72 2.50 -24.50
CA GLN A 15 -19.34 3.75 -24.88
C GLN A 15 -18.26 4.73 -25.39
N PRO A 16 -18.57 5.52 -26.44
CA PRO A 16 -17.67 6.59 -26.88
C PRO A 16 -17.47 7.60 -25.75
N ASP A 17 -16.24 8.09 -25.62
CA ASP A 17 -15.84 9.11 -24.64
C ASP A 17 -16.07 8.76 -23.16
N GLU A 18 -16.45 7.53 -22.82
CA GLU A 18 -16.53 7.06 -21.43
C GLU A 18 -15.13 6.67 -20.92
N GLU A 19 -14.85 7.02 -19.66
CA GLU A 19 -13.59 6.67 -19.00
C GLU A 19 -13.63 5.24 -18.45
N TYR A 20 -12.62 4.45 -18.81
CA TYR A 20 -12.47 3.09 -18.31
C TYR A 20 -11.13 2.87 -17.62
N PHE A 21 -11.10 1.91 -16.70
CA PHE A 21 -9.88 1.37 -16.11
C PHE A 21 -9.21 0.40 -17.09
N LEU A 22 -7.99 0.74 -17.49
CA LEU A 22 -7.14 -0.01 -18.41
C LEU A 22 -6.05 -0.75 -17.63
N PHE A 23 -6.02 -2.08 -17.80
CA PHE A 23 -4.98 -2.96 -17.27
C PHE A 23 -4.16 -3.54 -18.43
N PRO A 24 -2.81 -3.42 -18.42
CA PRO A 24 -1.97 -3.84 -19.53
C PRO A 24 -2.00 -5.36 -19.76
N ALA A 25 -2.19 -5.76 -21.02
CA ALA A 25 -2.11 -7.14 -21.52
C ALA A 25 -1.08 -7.21 -22.67
N LYS A 26 -0.24 -8.26 -22.66
CA LYS A 26 0.79 -8.44 -23.71
C LYS A 26 0.14 -8.91 -25.02
N PRO A 27 0.63 -8.50 -26.20
CA PRO A 27 1.71 -7.53 -26.45
C PRO A 27 1.25 -6.06 -26.49
N HIS A 28 0.05 -5.75 -27.03
CA HIS A 28 -0.47 -4.37 -27.18
C HIS A 28 -1.98 -4.27 -26.91
N HIS A 29 -2.45 -4.92 -25.86
CA HIS A 29 -3.86 -4.91 -25.49
C HIS A 29 -4.07 -4.37 -24.07
N TYR A 30 -5.28 -3.92 -23.78
CA TYR A 30 -5.73 -3.57 -22.45
C TYR A 30 -6.94 -4.43 -22.09
N TYR A 31 -6.94 -4.98 -20.87
CA TYR A 31 -8.18 -5.38 -20.23
C TYR A 31 -8.89 -4.11 -19.75
N VAL A 32 -10.14 -3.97 -20.13
CA VAL A 32 -10.93 -2.77 -19.87
C VAL A 32 -11.98 -3.11 -18.83
N SER A 33 -12.07 -2.31 -17.77
CA SER A 33 -13.11 -2.45 -16.74
C SER A 33 -13.71 -1.08 -16.43
N ARG A 34 -14.98 -1.08 -16.03
CA ARG A 34 -15.64 0.12 -15.49
C ARG A 34 -15.25 0.39 -14.04
N CYS A 35 -14.78 -0.64 -13.34
CA CYS A 35 -14.39 -0.56 -11.94
C CYS A 35 -12.87 -0.73 -11.80
N ASP A 36 -12.31 -0.28 -10.69
CA ASP A 36 -10.91 -0.54 -10.33
C ASP A 36 -10.70 -1.99 -9.85
N ASN A 37 -11.12 -2.95 -10.67
CA ASN A 37 -10.97 -4.38 -10.39
C ASN A 37 -10.60 -5.14 -11.67
N LYS A 38 -9.41 -5.72 -11.68
CA LYS A 38 -8.88 -6.51 -12.80
C LYS A 38 -9.76 -7.72 -13.15
N GLN A 39 -10.48 -8.29 -12.17
CA GLN A 39 -11.36 -9.45 -12.39
C GLN A 39 -12.70 -9.08 -13.04
N ALA A 40 -13.11 -7.82 -12.97
CA ALA A 40 -14.37 -7.33 -13.54
C ALA A 40 -14.14 -6.67 -14.92
N HIS A 41 -13.27 -7.26 -15.76
CA HIS A 41 -13.02 -6.74 -17.09
C HIS A 41 -14.17 -7.10 -18.04
N LEU A 42 -14.56 -6.14 -18.87
CA LEU A 42 -15.55 -6.29 -19.94
C LEU A 42 -14.98 -7.06 -21.12
N GLY A 43 -13.66 -6.98 -21.32
CA GLY A 43 -12.98 -7.62 -22.44
C GLY A 43 -11.54 -7.17 -22.58
N CYS A 44 -10.90 -7.68 -23.62
CA CYS A 44 -9.54 -7.35 -24.02
C CYS A 44 -9.58 -6.59 -25.35
N TYR A 45 -9.05 -5.37 -25.37
CA TYR A 45 -9.14 -4.48 -26.52
C TYR A 45 -7.76 -3.94 -26.91
N PRO A 46 -7.51 -3.63 -28.19
CA PRO A 46 -6.23 -3.10 -28.62
C PRO A 46 -5.97 -1.70 -28.04
N ALA A 47 -4.70 -1.43 -27.71
CA ALA A 47 -4.28 -0.17 -27.09
C ALA A 47 -4.62 1.08 -27.91
N ASN A 48 -4.67 0.96 -29.24
CA ASN A 48 -4.92 2.08 -30.16
C ASN A 48 -6.32 2.68 -30.05
N ARG A 49 -7.27 1.99 -29.40
CA ARG A 49 -8.66 2.46 -29.23
C ARG A 49 -8.86 3.41 -28.04
N PHE A 50 -7.87 3.53 -27.17
CA PHE A 50 -8.00 4.31 -25.94
C PHE A 50 -7.08 5.52 -25.94
N ARG A 51 -7.64 6.69 -25.57
CA ARG A 51 -6.87 7.85 -25.16
C ARG A 51 -6.58 7.72 -23.68
N ILE A 52 -5.32 7.56 -23.30
CA ILE A 52 -4.96 7.51 -21.88
C ILE A 52 -5.11 8.93 -21.30
N THR A 53 -6.22 9.20 -20.62
CA THR A 53 -6.53 10.47 -19.95
C THR A 53 -5.74 10.60 -18.65
N GLU A 54 -5.65 9.52 -17.88
CA GLU A 54 -4.97 9.50 -16.59
C GLU A 54 -3.72 8.60 -16.70
N LYS A 55 -2.66 9.17 -17.29
CA LYS A 55 -1.30 8.70 -17.02
C LYS A 55 -1.05 9.09 -15.56
N GLU A 56 -1.07 8.11 -14.67
CA GLU A 56 -0.67 8.27 -13.27
C GLU A 56 0.69 8.99 -13.26
N SER A 57 0.65 10.32 -13.10
CA SER A 57 1.81 11.19 -13.27
C SER A 57 2.63 11.01 -12.01
N TRP A 58 3.55 10.06 -12.07
CA TRP A 58 4.44 9.78 -10.97
C TRP A 58 5.25 11.04 -10.70
N ALA A 59 5.05 11.65 -9.53
CA ALA A 59 5.87 12.79 -9.14
C ALA A 59 7.35 12.36 -9.19
N PRO A 60 8.27 13.25 -9.61
CA PRO A 60 9.70 12.95 -9.56
C PRO A 60 10.10 12.57 -8.14
N GLU A 61 11.09 11.68 -8.02
CA GLU A 61 11.58 11.24 -6.73
C GLU A 61 12.01 12.47 -5.89
N PRO A 62 11.58 12.56 -4.61
CA PRO A 62 11.98 13.66 -3.74
C PRO A 62 13.51 13.67 -3.58
N LYS A 63 14.10 14.87 -3.43
CA LYS A 63 15.54 15.02 -3.24
C LYS A 63 16.00 14.21 -2.02
N VAL A 64 17.10 13.48 -2.17
CA VAL A 64 17.73 12.68 -1.12
C VAL A 64 18.23 13.60 -0.01
N THR A 65 17.34 13.97 0.90
CA THR A 65 17.66 14.72 2.11
C THR A 65 17.68 13.69 3.22
N VAL A 66 18.87 13.22 3.61
CA VAL A 66 19.00 12.23 4.67
C VAL A 66 18.99 12.99 6.01
N PRO A 67 17.90 12.94 6.78
CA PRO A 67 17.88 13.60 8.07
C PRO A 67 18.75 12.79 9.03
N LYS A 68 19.57 13.46 9.85
CA LYS A 68 20.40 12.79 10.87
C LYS A 68 19.50 12.37 12.05
N LEU A 69 18.76 11.27 11.87
CA LEU A 69 17.86 10.71 12.87
C LEU A 69 18.61 9.76 13.81
N ALA A 70 18.19 9.72 15.08
CA ALA A 70 18.73 8.77 16.05
C ALA A 70 18.27 7.34 15.71
N ARG A 71 18.91 6.33 16.31
CA ARG A 71 18.59 4.92 16.08
C ARG A 71 17.37 4.46 16.90
N THR A 72 16.29 5.22 16.81
CA THR A 72 15.04 5.07 17.57
C THR A 72 13.83 4.92 16.64
N PHE A 73 12.67 4.57 17.18
CA PHE A 73 11.44 4.48 16.39
C PHE A 73 10.83 5.86 16.15
N TYR A 74 10.41 6.10 14.91
CA TYR A 74 9.70 7.31 14.50
C TYR A 74 8.38 6.92 13.86
N LYS A 75 7.38 7.77 14.00
CA LYS A 75 6.21 7.78 13.14
C LYS A 75 6.52 8.69 11.96
N ALA A 76 6.31 8.23 10.74
CA ALA A 76 6.58 9.01 9.55
C ALA A 76 5.56 8.69 8.45
N GLN A 77 5.27 9.69 7.62
CA GLN A 77 4.32 9.56 6.52
C GLN A 77 5.06 9.23 5.23
N LEU A 78 4.64 8.17 4.54
CA LEU A 78 5.19 7.82 3.23
C LEU A 78 4.62 8.77 2.18
N ILE A 79 5.46 9.63 1.61
CA ILE A 79 5.08 10.61 0.58
C ILE A 79 5.32 10.12 -0.84
N TRP A 80 6.26 9.19 -1.01
CA TRP A 80 6.67 8.73 -2.32
C TRP A 80 6.98 7.24 -2.30
N ARG A 81 6.78 6.60 -3.43
CA ARG A 81 7.03 5.17 -3.66
C ARG A 81 7.45 5.00 -5.12
N THR A 82 8.28 4.02 -5.47
CA THR A 82 8.57 3.71 -6.89
C THR A 82 7.40 2.98 -7.55
N ARG A 83 7.29 3.02 -8.88
CA ARG A 83 6.25 2.31 -9.67
C ARG A 83 6.11 0.82 -9.31
N GLY A 84 7.19 0.15 -8.91
CA GLY A 84 7.17 -1.24 -8.47
C GLY A 84 6.48 -1.48 -7.11
N TYR A 85 6.16 -0.43 -6.37
CA TYR A 85 5.52 -0.48 -5.05
C TYR A 85 4.11 0.15 -5.05
N GLN A 86 3.40 0.11 -6.19
CA GLN A 86 2.03 0.61 -6.33
C GLN A 86 1.06 0.03 -5.28
N ASP A 87 1.27 -1.21 -4.85
CA ASP A 87 0.41 -1.88 -3.86
C ASP A 87 0.56 -1.35 -2.42
N LYS A 88 1.59 -0.52 -2.15
CA LYS A 88 1.89 -0.02 -0.80
C LYS A 88 1.21 1.33 -0.58
N PRO A 89 0.17 1.44 0.27
CA PRO A 89 -0.57 2.69 0.41
C PRO A 89 0.32 3.80 1.00
N LEU A 90 0.14 5.01 0.47
CA LEU A 90 0.76 6.24 0.98
C LEU A 90 0.05 6.64 2.28
N LYS A 91 0.59 6.19 3.41
CA LYS A 91 0.02 6.44 4.73
C LYS A 91 1.12 6.62 5.77
N GLU A 92 0.70 6.83 7.00
CA GLU A 92 1.59 6.86 8.16
C GLU A 92 2.08 5.46 8.53
N TYR A 93 3.37 5.35 8.77
CA TYR A 93 4.05 4.13 9.18
C TYR A 93 4.95 4.39 10.37
N ILE A 94 5.20 3.32 11.14
CA ILE A 94 6.30 3.33 12.12
C ILE A 94 7.56 2.94 11.37
N ILE A 95 8.62 3.72 11.54
CA ILE A 95 9.91 3.49 10.91
C ILE A 95 11.02 3.34 11.95
N HIS A 96 12.05 2.60 11.57
CA HIS A 96 13.30 2.49 12.29
C HIS A 96 14.45 2.77 11.31
N PRO A 97 15.19 3.87 11.46
CA PRO A 97 16.30 4.20 10.58
C PRO A 97 17.48 3.24 10.78
N LYS A 98 18.11 2.84 9.67
CA LYS A 98 19.31 2.02 9.58
C LYS A 98 20.23 2.63 8.52
N GLY A 99 20.88 3.74 8.88
CA GLY A 99 21.74 4.49 7.96
C GLY A 99 20.92 5.26 6.92
N MET A 100 21.05 4.91 5.63
CA MET A 100 20.33 5.56 4.52
C MET A 100 18.93 5.00 4.27
N HIS A 101 18.63 3.82 4.83
CA HIS A 101 17.34 3.17 4.69
C HIS A 101 16.63 3.09 6.04
N CYS A 102 15.32 2.90 6.03
CA CYS A 102 14.53 2.62 7.21
C CYS A 102 13.66 1.38 7.01
N LEU A 103 13.59 0.56 8.06
CA LEU A 103 12.60 -0.50 8.16
C LEU A 103 11.27 0.13 8.55
N PHE A 104 10.16 -0.29 7.95
CA PHE A 104 8.85 0.22 8.30
C PHE A 104 7.87 -0.90 8.65
N TRP A 105 6.91 -0.58 9.51
CA TRP A 105 5.87 -1.49 9.99
C TRP A 105 4.48 -0.93 9.72
N HIS A 106 3.56 -1.82 9.32
CA HIS A 106 2.16 -1.46 9.10
C HIS A 106 1.37 -1.29 10.41
N ASP A 107 1.81 -1.97 11.48
CA ASP A 107 1.08 -2.03 12.75
C ASP A 107 1.78 -1.23 13.85
N ARG A 108 0.99 -0.63 14.75
CA ARG A 108 1.49 -0.03 15.99
C ARG A 108 2.21 -1.05 16.88
N GLU A 109 1.80 -2.32 16.80
CA GLU A 109 2.37 -3.43 17.57
C GLU A 109 3.66 -4.02 16.97
N ARG A 110 4.16 -3.49 15.83
CA ARG A 110 5.41 -3.92 15.19
C ARG A 110 5.45 -5.38 14.73
N LYS A 111 4.30 -6.05 14.58
CA LYS A 111 4.21 -7.47 14.15
C LYS A 111 4.33 -7.66 12.64
N LYS A 112 3.73 -6.78 11.83
CA LYS A 112 3.84 -6.84 10.36
C LYS A 112 4.94 -5.95 9.83
N LEU A 113 6.10 -6.56 9.54
CA LEU A 113 7.20 -5.89 8.85
C LEU A 113 6.78 -5.59 7.40
N GLY A 114 6.80 -4.31 7.03
CA GLY A 114 6.36 -3.83 5.72
C GLY A 114 7.45 -3.88 4.65
N GLY A 115 8.72 -3.82 5.08
CA GLY A 115 9.90 -3.86 4.23
C GLY A 115 10.97 -2.85 4.65
N CYS A 116 11.84 -2.51 3.69
CA CYS A 116 12.90 -1.53 3.82
C CYS A 116 12.72 -0.46 2.74
N PHE A 117 12.59 0.80 3.12
CA PHE A 117 12.47 1.93 2.20
C PHE A 117 13.53 3.00 2.49
N PRO A 118 13.92 3.81 1.49
CA PRO A 118 14.78 4.96 1.71
C PRO A 118 14.13 6.00 2.63
N LEU A 119 14.95 6.64 3.47
CA LEU A 119 14.47 7.65 4.42
C LEU A 119 13.86 8.89 3.74
N HIS A 120 14.36 9.29 2.58
CA HIS A 120 13.86 10.47 1.86
C HIS A 120 12.47 10.29 1.25
N TRP A 121 11.92 9.07 1.26
CA TRP A 121 10.53 8.80 0.87
C TRP A 121 9.53 9.12 1.98
N PHE A 122 10.01 9.45 3.17
CA PHE A 122 9.18 9.77 4.33
C PHE A 122 9.29 11.25 4.72
N THR A 123 8.20 11.80 5.23
CA THR A 123 8.13 13.13 5.84
C THR A 123 7.46 13.05 7.22
N ASN A 124 7.45 14.16 7.95
CA ASN A 124 6.81 14.28 9.25
C ASN A 124 7.30 13.23 10.26
N PHE A 125 8.61 13.24 10.52
CA PHE A 125 9.24 12.35 11.49
C PHE A 125 8.88 12.79 12.92
N GLU A 126 7.94 12.09 13.54
CA GLU A 126 7.59 12.25 14.94
C GLU A 126 8.28 11.17 15.77
N MET A 127 9.06 11.56 16.77
CA MET A 127 9.71 10.60 17.66
C MET A 127 8.66 9.90 18.52
N LEU A 128 8.55 8.58 18.39
CA LEU A 128 7.74 7.80 19.30
C LEU A 128 8.58 7.55 20.56
N ALA A 129 8.36 8.35 21.60
CA ALA A 129 8.77 7.96 22.94
C ALA A 129 8.19 6.56 23.21
N GLU A 130 9.02 5.62 23.63
CA GLU A 130 8.59 4.24 23.90
C GLU A 130 7.38 4.28 24.83
N GLN A 131 6.18 4.00 24.30
CA GLN A 131 5.07 3.75 25.19
C GLN A 131 5.44 2.51 26.00
N PRO A 132 5.32 2.55 27.34
CA PRO A 132 5.58 1.39 28.16
C PRO A 132 4.71 0.26 27.62
N LYS A 133 5.35 -0.89 27.36
CA LYS A 133 4.71 -2.12 26.91
C LYS A 133 3.44 -2.30 27.75
N LYS A 134 2.25 -2.15 27.15
CA LYS A 134 1.03 -2.70 27.77
C LYS A 134 1.32 -4.18 27.92
N GLN A 135 1.52 -4.60 29.16
CA GLN A 135 1.60 -6.00 29.52
C GLN A 135 0.33 -6.62 28.96
N VAL A 136 0.48 -7.48 27.96
CA VAL A 136 -0.60 -8.36 27.56
C VAL A 136 -0.79 -9.27 28.75
N GLU A 137 -1.74 -8.94 29.61
CA GLU A 137 -2.30 -9.86 30.59
C GLU A 137 -2.68 -11.11 29.81
N LYS A 138 -1.92 -12.19 30.02
CA LYS A 138 -2.26 -13.49 29.47
C LYS A 138 -3.65 -13.81 30.03
N PRO A 139 -4.65 -14.17 29.20
CA PRO A 139 -5.91 -14.64 29.73
C PRO A 139 -5.62 -15.89 30.56
N VAL A 140 -5.87 -15.82 31.86
CA VAL A 140 -5.83 -16.98 32.76
C VAL A 140 -6.87 -17.96 32.22
N THR A 141 -6.42 -19.05 31.61
CA THR A 141 -7.29 -20.13 31.18
C THR A 141 -7.80 -20.85 32.42
N PHE A 142 -9.05 -20.56 32.80
CA PHE A 142 -9.79 -21.38 33.76
C PHE A 142 -10.15 -22.71 33.08
N VAL A 143 -9.53 -23.80 33.56
CA VAL A 143 -9.98 -25.15 33.24
C VAL A 143 -10.70 -25.66 34.47
N GLU A 144 -12.03 -25.68 34.43
CA GLU A 144 -12.82 -26.38 35.43
C GLU A 144 -12.61 -27.89 35.26
N ARG A 145 -12.04 -28.53 36.28
CA ARG A 145 -12.06 -30.00 36.38
C ARG A 145 -13.44 -30.43 36.88
N PRO A 146 -13.99 -31.57 36.42
CA PRO A 146 -15.22 -32.14 36.96
C PRO A 146 -14.94 -32.65 38.38
N GLY A 147 -15.11 -31.79 39.39
CA GLY A 147 -14.79 -32.10 40.78
C GLY A 147 -14.69 -30.92 41.75
N GLY A 148 -14.78 -29.67 41.30
CA GLY A 148 -15.08 -28.53 42.18
C GLY A 148 -14.00 -28.13 43.20
N GLN A 149 -12.71 -28.37 42.94
CA GLN A 149 -11.63 -27.93 43.85
C GLN A 149 -10.57 -27.10 43.10
N LEU A 150 -10.42 -25.83 43.51
CA LEU A 150 -9.47 -24.86 42.98
C LEU A 150 -8.12 -24.98 43.70
N ALA A 151 -7.03 -25.16 42.96
CA ALA A 151 -5.66 -25.06 43.46
C ALA A 151 -4.91 -23.98 42.67
N PHE A 152 -4.21 -23.09 43.37
CA PHE A 152 -3.49 -21.95 42.80
C PHE A 152 -2.05 -22.35 42.44
N PHE A 153 -1.62 -22.05 41.22
CA PHE A 153 -0.21 -22.08 40.79
C PHE A 153 0.12 -20.80 40.02
#